data_AF-A0A1F2VKR5-F1
#
_entry.id   AF-A0A1F2VKR5-F1
#
_cell.length_a   1.000
_cell.length_b   1.000
_cell.length_c   1.000
_cell.angle_alpha   90.00
_cell.angle_beta   90.00
_cell.angle_gamma   90.00
#
_symmetry.space_group_name_H-M   'P 1'
#
loop_
_entity.id
_entity.type
_entity.pdbx_description
1 polymer ?
#
loop_
_entity_poly.entity_id
_entity_poly.type
_entity_poly.pdbx_seq_one_letter_code
_entity_poly.pdbx_strand_id
1 'polypeptide(L)'
;MVLAIAFALFHALVVAVPVLLMGATGEGQGYLVLFFDLPLVLLANAIPATQRLLHNDVVTYYFVVIVLGTLMWAAVGALCGWVWERSRRSTKSMPFHT
;
A
#
# COMPACT_ATOMS: atom_id res chain seq x y z
N MET A 1 -2.99 7.16 13.51
CA MET A 1 -3.87 7.82 12.50
C MET A 1 -3.08 8.65 11.51
N VAL A 2 -2.26 9.62 11.95
CA VAL A 2 -1.46 10.47 11.02
C VAL A 2 -0.63 9.65 10.02
N LEU A 3 0.09 8.62 10.48
CA LEU A 3 0.89 7.78 9.59
C LEU A 3 0.07 6.94 8.61
N ALA A 4 -1.15 6.53 8.97
CA ALA A 4 -2.05 5.82 8.04
C ALA A 4 -2.45 6.72 6.87
N ILE A 5 -2.84 7.97 7.18
CA ILE A 5 -3.19 8.97 6.16
C ILE A 5 -1.96 9.32 5.31
N ALA A 6 -0.80 9.52 5.94
CA ALA A 6 0.43 9.84 5.23
C ALA A 6 0.84 8.74 4.22
N PHE A 7 0.73 7.46 4.61
CA PHE A 7 1.06 6.34 3.73
C PHE A 7 0.01 6.13 2.64
N ALA A 8 -1.27 6.32 2.96
CA ALA A 8 -2.34 6.31 1.96
C ALA A 8 -2.13 7.40 0.89
N LEU A 9 -1.83 8.62 1.33
CA LEU A 9 -1.53 9.75 0.42
C LEU A 9 -0.24 9.51 -0.38
N PHE A 10 0.79 8.96 0.25
CA PHE A 10 2.03 8.60 -0.43
C PHE A 10 1.76 7.62 -1.58
N HIS A 11 1.04 6.53 -1.32
CA HIS A 11 0.66 5.56 -2.36
C HIS A 11 -0.20 6.22 -3.44
N ALA A 12 -1.19 7.01 -3.03
CA ALA A 12 -2.06 7.71 -3.98
C ALA A 12 -1.25 8.61 -4.94
N LEU A 13 -0.26 9.34 -4.44
CA LEU A 13 0.56 10.25 -5.24
C LEU A 13 1.62 9.54 -6.10
N VAL A 14 2.26 8.50 -5.56
CA VAL A 14 3.40 7.82 -6.21
C VAL A 14 2.96 6.71 -7.15
N VAL A 15 1.81 6.09 -6.89
CA VAL A 15 1.32 4.94 -7.65
C VAL A 15 -0.03 5.25 -8.30
N ALA A 16 -1.05 5.59 -7.51
CA ALA A 16 -2.42 5.68 -8.04
C ALA A 16 -2.58 6.79 -9.08
N VAL A 17 -2.06 7.99 -8.82
CA VAL A 17 -2.13 9.13 -9.74
C VAL A 17 -1.36 8.84 -11.04
N PRO A 18 -0.08 8.40 -11.02
CA PRO A 18 0.61 8.01 -12.24
C PRO A 18 -0.13 6.93 -13.05
N VAL A 19 -0.69 5.91 -12.39
CA VAL A 19 -1.45 4.85 -13.05
C VAL A 19 -2.72 5.39 -13.71
N LEU A 20 -3.45 6.29 -13.04
CA LEU A 20 -4.61 6.98 -13.62
C LEU A 20 -4.23 7.83 -14.83
N LEU A 21 -3.15 8.60 -14.74
CA LEU A 21 -2.72 9.51 -15.80
C LEU A 21 -2.20 8.76 -17.03
N MET A 22 -1.57 7.60 -16.83
CA MET A 22 -1.01 6.80 -17.91
C MET A 22 -2.01 5.77 -18.48
N GLY A 23 -3.23 5.68 -17.94
CA GLY A 23 -4.32 4.95 -18.58
C GLY A 23 -4.29 3.43 -18.46
N ALA A 24 -3.50 2.83 -17.54
CA ALA A 24 -3.33 1.37 -17.43
C ALA A 24 -2.79 0.66 -18.70
N THR A 25 -2.15 1.39 -19.63
CA THR A 25 -1.76 0.87 -20.95
C THR A 25 -0.28 0.49 -21.11
N GLY A 26 0.58 0.70 -20.09
CA GLY A 26 2.04 0.65 -20.29
C GLY A 26 2.85 -0.14 -19.26
N GLU A 27 3.99 -0.68 -19.71
CA GLU A 27 4.96 -1.43 -18.90
C GLU A 27 5.50 -0.63 -17.70
N GLY A 28 5.68 0.70 -17.86
CA GLY A 28 6.16 1.58 -16.79
C GLY A 28 5.27 1.60 -15.54
N GLN A 29 3.97 1.39 -15.72
CA GLN A 29 3.01 1.30 -14.61
C GLN A 29 3.10 -0.05 -13.91
N GLY A 30 3.33 -1.11 -14.69
CA GLY A 30 3.59 -2.44 -14.17
C GLY A 30 4.78 -2.45 -13.22
N TYR A 31 5.84 -1.70 -13.50
CA TYR A 31 6.98 -1.55 -12.59
C TYR A 31 6.60 -0.83 -11.28
N LEU A 32 5.86 0.28 -11.33
CA LEU A 32 5.43 0.99 -10.12
C LEU A 32 4.58 0.09 -9.21
N VAL A 33 3.60 -0.60 -9.78
CA VAL A 33 2.74 -1.54 -9.06
C VAL A 33 3.55 -2.74 -8.55
N LEU A 34 4.48 -3.26 -9.35
CA LEU A 34 5.34 -4.36 -8.91
C LEU A 34 6.23 -3.98 -7.72
N PHE A 35 6.78 -2.76 -7.68
CA PHE A 35 7.64 -2.32 -6.59
C PHE A 35 6.87 -1.92 -5.32
N PHE A 36 5.81 -1.13 -5.46
CA PHE A 36 5.07 -0.58 -4.32
C PHE A 36 3.94 -1.49 -3.85
N ASP A 37 3.39 -2.31 -4.73
CA ASP A 37 2.28 -3.21 -4.47
C ASP A 37 2.62 -4.69 -4.69
N LEU A 38 3.91 -5.06 -4.59
CA LEU A 38 4.37 -6.46 -4.70
C LEU A 38 3.51 -7.45 -3.89
N PRO A 39 3.16 -7.19 -2.60
CA PRO A 39 2.35 -8.12 -1.84
C PRO A 39 0.96 -8.34 -2.46
N LEU A 40 0.39 -7.28 -3.04
CA LEU A 40 -0.89 -7.31 -3.73
C LEU A 40 -0.79 -8.11 -5.04
N VAL A 41 0.29 -7.93 -5.80
CA VAL A 41 0.58 -8.69 -7.02
C VAL A 41 0.77 -10.17 -6.71
N LEU A 42 1.53 -10.50 -5.66
CA LEU A 42 1.74 -11.88 -5.22
C LEU A 42 0.42 -12.52 -4.75
N LEU A 43 -0.40 -11.79 -3.99
CA LEU A 43 -1.70 -12.27 -3.55
C LEU A 43 -2.64 -12.53 -4.74
N ALA A 44 -2.66 -11.60 -5.70
CA ALA A 44 -3.44 -11.74 -6.91
C ALA A 44 -3.03 -12.97 -7.73
N ASN A 45 -1.72 -13.27 -7.77
CA ASN A 45 -1.16 -14.44 -8.45
C ASN A 45 -1.35 -15.75 -7.68
N ALA A 46 -1.41 -15.71 -6.34
CA ALA A 46 -1.56 -16.90 -5.50
C ALA A 46 -2.99 -17.46 -5.51
N ILE A 47 -4.01 -16.62 -5.73
CA ILE A 47 -5.41 -17.05 -5.76
C ILE A 47 -5.88 -17.07 -7.22
N PRO A 48 -6.23 -18.24 -7.80
CA PRO A 48 -6.61 -18.34 -9.22
C PRO A 48 -7.78 -17.43 -9.61
N ALA A 49 -8.71 -17.17 -8.69
CA ALA A 49 -9.84 -16.27 -8.91
C ALA A 49 -9.41 -14.81 -9.05
N THR A 50 -8.31 -14.39 -8.41
CA THR A 50 -7.84 -13.00 -8.41
C THR A 50 -6.83 -12.70 -9.52
N GLN A 51 -6.26 -13.71 -10.17
CA GLN A 51 -5.33 -13.52 -11.30
C GLN A 51 -5.95 -12.70 -12.43
N ARG A 52 -7.26 -12.88 -12.64
CA ARG A 52 -8.04 -12.15 -13.63
C ARG A 52 -8.21 -10.66 -13.30
N LEU A 53 -8.07 -10.28 -12.02
CA LEU A 53 -8.25 -8.91 -11.57
C LEU A 53 -7.15 -7.97 -12.07
N LEU A 54 -5.96 -8.50 -12.36
CA LEU A 54 -4.84 -7.70 -12.85
C LEU A 54 -4.74 -7.66 -14.38
N HIS A 55 -5.37 -8.59 -15.10
CA HIS A 55 -5.06 -8.83 -16.52
C HIS A 55 -6.26 -8.73 -17.47
N ASN A 56 -7.50 -8.88 -17.00
CA ASN A 56 -8.65 -9.01 -17.92
C ASN A 56 -9.38 -7.69 -18.21
N ASP A 57 -9.29 -6.71 -17.31
CA ASP A 57 -10.10 -5.50 -17.41
C ASP A 57 -9.42 -4.32 -16.73
N VAL A 58 -9.39 -3.18 -17.43
CA VAL A 58 -8.76 -1.94 -16.98
C VAL A 58 -9.44 -1.38 -15.73
N VAL A 59 -10.77 -1.48 -15.64
CA VAL A 59 -11.51 -1.00 -14.46
C VAL A 59 -11.14 -1.80 -13.23
N THR A 60 -11.02 -3.11 -13.38
CA THR A 60 -10.63 -4.03 -12.31
C THR A 60 -9.18 -3.79 -11.89
N TYR A 61 -8.28 -3.58 -12.85
CA TYR A 61 -6.90 -3.19 -12.56
C TYR A 61 -6.83 -1.89 -11.75
N TYR A 62 -7.60 -0.87 -12.14
CA TYR A 62 -7.70 0.38 -11.36
C TYR A 62 -8.23 0.15 -9.96
N PHE A 63 -9.25 -0.68 -9.80
CA PHE A 63 -9.78 -1.00 -8.47
C PHE A 63 -8.70 -1.62 -7.58
N VAL A 64 -7.95 -2.59 -8.11
CA VAL A 64 -6.88 -3.25 -7.37
C VAL A 64 -5.77 -2.26 -6.99
N VAL A 65 -5.24 -1.53 -7.97
CA VAL A 65 -4.10 -0.64 -7.72
C VAL A 65 -4.51 0.55 -6.86
N ILE A 66 -5.60 1.24 -7.22
CA ILE A 66 -5.97 2.49 -6.57
C ILE A 66 -6.64 2.23 -5.23
N VAL A 67 -7.63 1.35 -5.18
CA VAL A 67 -8.42 1.15 -3.94
C VAL A 67 -7.68 0.20 -3.01
N LEU A 68 -7.38 -1.01 -3.47
CA LEU A 68 -6.75 -2.01 -2.60
C LEU A 68 -5.30 -1.64 -2.25
N GLY A 69 -4.53 -1.09 -3.19
CA GLY A 69 -3.19 -0.56 -2.93
C GLY A 69 -3.19 0.56 -1.89
N THR A 70 -4.06 1.56 -2.03
CA THR A 70 -4.17 2.65 -1.04
C THR A 70 -4.56 2.12 0.35
N LEU A 71 -5.53 1.20 0.43
CA LEU A 71 -5.95 0.60 1.69
C LEU A 71 -4.82 -0.21 2.35
N MET A 72 -4.06 -0.96 1.56
CA MET A 72 -2.89 -1.72 2.04
C MET A 72 -1.85 -0.76 2.64
N TRP A 73 -1.51 0.32 1.94
CA TRP A 73 -0.56 1.32 2.45
C TRP A 73 -1.09 2.08 3.68
N ALA A 74 -2.39 2.37 3.72
CA ALA A 74 -3.02 2.94 4.91
C ALA A 74 -2.88 2.01 6.13
N ALA A 75 -3.08 0.70 5.94
CA ALA A 75 -2.90 -0.30 6.99
C ALA A 75 -1.44 -0.41 7.44
N VAL A 76 -0.47 -0.37 6.52
CA VAL A 76 0.97 -0.31 6.84
C VAL A 76 1.28 0.93 7.68
N GLY A 77 0.80 2.11 7.28
CA GLY A 77 1.00 3.34 8.04
C GLY A 77 0.35 3.29 9.43
N ALA A 78 -0.81 2.63 9.56
CA ALA A 78 -1.45 2.40 10.85
C ALA A 78 -0.61 1.48 11.77
N LEU A 79 -0.09 0.37 11.22
CA LEU A 79 0.80 -0.55 11.92
C LEU A 79 2.08 0.14 12.38
N CYS A 80 2.74 0.91 11.51
CA CYS A 80 3.92 1.71 11.86
C CYS A 80 3.62 2.69 13.01
N GLY A 81 2.48 3.39 12.96
CA GLY A 81 2.07 4.29 14.04
C GLY A 81 1.77 3.57 15.36
N TRP A 82 1.20 2.38 15.29
CA TRP A 82 0.97 1.56 16.48
C TRP A 82 2.30 1.09 17.11
N VAL A 83 3.24 0.59 16.31
CA VAL A 83 4.57 0.18 16.77
C VAL A 83 5.31 1.37 17.40
N TRP A 84 5.32 2.52 16.72
CA TRP A 84 5.97 3.74 17.22
C TRP A 84 5.43 4.16 18.60
N GLU A 85 4.11 4.25 18.75
CA GLU A 85 3.49 4.65 20.01
C GLU A 85 3.79 3.63 21.13
N ARG A 86 3.83 2.33 20.80
CA ARG A 86 4.17 1.28 21.76
C ARG A 86 5.64 1.35 22.22
N SER A 87 6.56 1.58 21.30
CA SER A 87 7.98 1.76 21.62
C SER A 87 8.19 2.98 22.52
N ARG A 88 7.54 4.11 22.19
CA ARG A 88 7.63 5.36 22.98
C ARG A 88 7.13 5.20 24.41
N ARG A 89 6.06 4.43 24.64
CA ARG A 89 5.54 4.15 25.98
C ARG A 89 6.49 3.29 26.80
N SER A 90 7.13 2.31 26.17
CA SER A 90 8.05 1.38 26.82
C SER A 90 9.33 2.06 27.32
N THR A 91 9.82 3.08 26.60
CA THR A 91 10.99 3.86 27.03
C THR A 91 10.69 4.77 28.23
N LYS A 92 9.47 5.32 28.32
CA LYS A 92 9.10 6.21 29.43
C LYS A 92 8.90 5.50 30.77
N SER A 93 8.69 4.19 30.77
CA SER A 93 8.44 3.39 31.97
C SER A 93 9.70 2.84 32.65
N MET A 94 10.91 3.15 32.17
CA MET A 94 12.14 2.80 32.88
C MET A 94 12.49 3.92 33.89
N PRO A 95 12.33 3.71 35.20
CA PRO A 95 12.87 4.64 36.18
C PRO A 95 14.40 4.62 36.05
N PHE A 96 15.00 5.81 35.87
CA PHE A 96 16.42 5.98 36.09
C PHE A 96 16.68 5.73 37.57
N HIS A 97 17.16 4.53 37.91
CA HIS A 97 17.76 4.27 39.20
C HIS A 97 19.15 4.94 39.19
N THR A 98 19.18 6.20 39.61
CA THR A 98 20.39 6.92 40.05
C THR A 98 20.59 6.72 41.53
#